data_AF-A0A381R4E3-F1
#
_entry.id   AF-A0A381R4E3-F1
#
_cell.length_a   1.000
_cell.length_b   1.000
_cell.length_c   1.000
_cell.angle_alpha   90.00
_cell.angle_beta   90.00
_cell.angle_gamma   90.00
#
_symmetry.space_group_name_H-M   'P 1'
#
loop_
_entity.id
_entity.type
_entity.pdbx_description
1 polymer ?
#
loop_
_entity_poly.entity_id
_entity_poly.type
_entity_poly.pdbx_seq_one_letter_code
_entity_poly.pdbx_strand_id
1 'polypeptide(L)'
;MALTLGEANKMVQAAIAEAERMGIKLSVSVCDSGGHLLAFNRMEGAIFISAVAAQGKAFGAVGFGRDSGAIPADSPVIQAIMGTQGGRVIPAQGALLVVKDGETVGAIGGSGGTAQQDEDCARVGLAALFN
;
A
#
# COMPACT_ATOMS: atom_id res chain seq x y z
N MET A 1 8.04 10.45 13.66
CA MET A 1 9.32 9.89 13.11
C MET A 1 9.15 9.47 11.65
N ALA A 2 10.21 9.41 10.82
CA ALA A 2 10.09 9.03 9.41
C ALA A 2 10.32 7.53 9.16
N LEU A 3 9.67 6.97 8.15
CA LEU A 3 9.97 5.63 7.64
C LEU A 3 11.26 5.67 6.82
N THR A 4 12.21 4.78 7.10
CA THR A 4 13.48 4.72 6.36
C THR A 4 13.37 3.84 5.11
N LEU A 5 14.27 4.03 4.15
CA LEU A 5 14.37 3.15 2.97
C LEU A 5 14.64 1.68 3.36
N GLY A 6 15.47 1.44 4.38
CA GLY A 6 15.77 0.09 4.84
C GLY A 6 14.54 -0.63 5.41
N GLU A 7 13.75 0.08 6.20
CA GLU A 7 12.47 -0.41 6.72
C GLU A 7 11.47 -0.68 5.58
N ALA A 8 11.32 0.26 4.63
CA ALA A 8 10.45 0.09 3.48
C ALA A 8 10.83 -1.14 2.65
N ASN A 9 12.12 -1.35 2.39
CA ASN A 9 12.61 -2.55 1.68
C ASN A 9 12.32 -3.83 2.48
N LYS A 10 12.52 -3.84 3.80
CA LYS A 10 12.21 -4.99 4.66
C LYS A 10 10.73 -5.37 4.55
N MET A 11 9.84 -4.38 4.62
CA MET A 11 8.40 -4.59 4.49
C MET A 11 8.02 -5.15 3.11
N VAL A 12 8.60 -4.61 2.03
CA VAL A 12 8.39 -5.11 0.66
C VAL A 12 8.80 -6.57 0.52
N GLN A 13 9.99 -6.94 1.02
CA GLN A 13 10.48 -8.32 0.94
C GLN A 13 9.58 -9.30 1.69
N ALA A 14 9.12 -8.93 2.90
CA ALA A 14 8.21 -9.77 3.68
C ALA A 14 6.85 -9.96 2.99
N ALA A 15 6.30 -8.90 2.37
CA ALA A 15 5.05 -9.00 1.61
C ALA A 15 5.19 -9.87 0.35
N ILE A 16 6.33 -9.81 -0.34
CA ILE A 16 6.62 -10.69 -1.49
C ILE A 16 6.73 -12.15 -1.05
N ALA A 17 7.45 -12.43 0.03
CA ALA A 17 7.57 -13.79 0.56
C ALA A 17 6.20 -14.39 0.91
N GLU A 18 5.29 -13.57 1.45
CA GLU A 18 3.91 -14.01 1.71
C GLU A 18 3.13 -14.26 0.41
N ALA A 19 3.26 -13.40 -0.59
CA ALA A 19 2.64 -13.61 -1.90
C ALA A 19 3.12 -14.92 -2.54
N GLU A 20 4.42 -15.24 -2.43
CA GLU A 20 4.98 -16.51 -2.89
C GLU A 20 4.38 -17.70 -2.12
N ARG A 21 4.25 -17.60 -0.79
CA ARG A 21 3.62 -18.63 0.05
C ARG A 21 2.16 -18.87 -0.34
N MET A 22 1.44 -17.82 -0.72
CA MET A 22 0.06 -17.88 -1.19
C MET A 22 -0.09 -18.34 -2.65
N GLY A 23 1.01 -18.45 -3.40
CA GLY A 23 0.97 -18.81 -4.82
C GLY A 23 0.41 -17.71 -5.72
N ILE A 24 0.48 -16.45 -5.32
CA ILE A 24 0.01 -15.30 -6.10
C ILE A 24 1.17 -14.44 -6.62
N LYS A 25 0.89 -13.55 -7.57
CA LYS A 25 1.87 -12.59 -8.11
C LYS A 25 1.42 -11.17 -7.78
N LEU A 26 2.27 -10.42 -7.07
CA LEU A 26 1.91 -9.16 -6.43
C LEU A 26 2.85 -8.01 -6.87
N SER A 27 2.31 -6.81 -6.94
CA SER A 27 3.05 -5.56 -6.84
C SER A 27 2.92 -5.03 -5.41
N VAL A 28 4.04 -4.65 -4.80
CA VAL A 28 4.08 -4.08 -3.45
C VAL A 28 4.73 -2.70 -3.51
N SER A 29 4.15 -1.73 -2.83
CA SER A 29 4.67 -0.38 -2.70
C SER A 29 4.67 0.07 -1.24
N VAL A 30 5.65 0.89 -0.87
CA VAL A 30 5.71 1.58 0.41
C VAL A 30 5.99 3.06 0.16
N CYS A 31 5.22 3.93 0.79
CA CYS A 31 5.41 5.38 0.74
C CYS A 31 5.55 5.99 2.13
N ASP A 32 6.17 7.17 2.21
CA ASP A 32 6.28 7.96 3.45
C ASP A 32 4.97 8.70 3.78
N SER A 33 4.96 9.44 4.89
CA SER A 33 3.81 10.24 5.33
C SER A 33 3.45 11.41 4.39
N GLY A 34 4.31 11.76 3.43
CA GLY A 34 4.01 12.71 2.35
C GLY A 34 3.43 12.04 1.11
N GLY A 35 3.31 10.71 1.08
CA GLY A 35 2.90 9.94 -0.08
C GLY A 35 4.00 9.80 -1.15
N HIS A 36 5.26 10.06 -0.79
CA HIS A 36 6.41 9.83 -1.66
C HIS A 36 6.82 8.37 -1.61
N LEU A 37 7.02 7.77 -2.78
CA LEU A 37 7.37 6.37 -2.91
C LEU A 37 8.79 6.14 -2.36
N LEU A 38 8.93 5.22 -1.41
CA LEU A 38 10.22 4.82 -0.83
C LEU A 38 10.72 3.52 -1.45
N ALA A 39 9.84 2.53 -1.60
CA ALA A 39 10.17 1.23 -2.18
C ALA A 39 9.02 0.70 -3.02
N PHE A 40 9.34 0.01 -4.11
CA PHE A 40 8.37 -0.61 -5.00
C PHE A 40 8.97 -1.80 -5.74
N ASN A 41 8.30 -2.94 -5.66
CA ASN A 41 8.67 -4.14 -6.38
C ASN A 41 7.42 -4.74 -7.04
N ARG A 42 7.57 -5.21 -8.27
CA ARG A 42 6.55 -5.99 -8.97
C ARG A 42 7.13 -7.37 -9.29
N MET A 43 6.49 -8.41 -8.79
CA MET A 43 6.89 -9.79 -9.05
C MET A 43 6.78 -10.11 -10.54
N GLU A 44 7.66 -10.99 -11.02
CA GLU A 44 7.56 -11.57 -12.35
C GLU A 44 6.21 -12.27 -12.53
N GLY A 45 5.55 -12.00 -13.67
CA GLY A 45 4.22 -12.54 -13.97
C GLY A 45 3.05 -11.80 -13.30
N ALA A 46 3.29 -10.82 -12.41
CA ALA A 46 2.22 -9.96 -11.91
C ALA A 46 1.66 -9.07 -13.04
N ILE A 47 0.33 -8.93 -13.10
CA ILE A 47 -0.36 -8.11 -14.11
C ILE A 47 0.14 -6.67 -14.06
N PHE A 48 0.36 -6.04 -15.22
CA PHE A 48 1.02 -4.72 -15.27
C PHE A 48 0.26 -3.65 -14.48
N ILE A 49 -1.08 -3.69 -14.49
CA ILE A 49 -1.94 -2.71 -13.83
C ILE A 49 -1.80 -2.72 -12.30
N SER A 50 -1.35 -3.83 -11.73
CA SER A 50 -1.12 -3.94 -10.28
C SER A 50 -0.07 -2.96 -9.77
N ALA A 51 0.89 -2.55 -10.61
CA ALA A 51 1.89 -1.56 -10.25
C ALA A 51 1.26 -0.22 -9.86
N VAL A 52 0.34 0.26 -10.72
CA VAL A 52 -0.39 1.51 -10.51
C VAL A 52 -1.35 1.37 -9.33
N ALA A 53 -2.03 0.23 -9.23
CA ALA A 53 -2.99 0.01 -8.15
C ALA A 53 -2.33 -0.04 -6.78
N ALA A 54 -1.22 -0.77 -6.61
CA ALA A 54 -0.49 -0.86 -5.34
C ALA A 54 -0.05 0.53 -4.85
N GLN A 55 0.57 1.31 -5.75
CA GLN A 55 1.04 2.67 -5.45
C GLN A 55 -0.12 3.62 -5.14
N GLY A 56 -1.22 3.52 -5.88
CA GLY A 56 -2.39 4.36 -5.68
C GLY A 56 -3.17 4.06 -4.39
N LYS A 57 -3.22 2.79 -3.97
CA LYS A 57 -3.78 2.38 -2.68
C LYS A 57 -2.93 2.93 -1.52
N ALA A 58 -1.61 2.77 -1.57
CA ALA A 58 -0.70 3.29 -0.53
C ALA A 58 -0.75 4.83 -0.44
N PHE A 59 -0.70 5.51 -1.59
CA PHE A 59 -0.83 6.97 -1.67
C PHE A 59 -2.16 7.46 -1.10
N GLY A 60 -3.26 6.79 -1.48
CA GLY A 60 -4.59 7.08 -0.93
C GLY A 60 -4.66 6.88 0.58
N ALA A 61 -4.05 5.80 1.08
CA ALA A 61 -4.11 5.48 2.50
C ALA A 61 -3.48 6.60 3.35
N VAL A 62 -2.27 7.04 3.01
CA VAL A 62 -1.62 8.19 3.68
C VAL A 62 -2.43 9.47 3.49
N GLY A 63 -2.88 9.76 2.26
CA GLY A 63 -3.59 11.01 1.95
C GLY A 63 -4.90 11.18 2.70
N PHE A 64 -5.61 10.08 3.00
CA PHE A 64 -6.86 10.10 3.75
C PHE A 64 -6.71 9.68 5.23
N GLY A 65 -5.50 9.37 5.68
CA GLY A 65 -5.23 8.95 7.04
C GLY A 65 -6.02 7.70 7.46
N ARG A 66 -6.16 6.73 6.54
CA ARG A 66 -6.84 5.44 6.81
C ARG A 66 -6.42 4.37 5.81
N ASP A 67 -6.65 3.11 6.14
CA ASP A 67 -6.43 2.00 5.20
C ASP A 67 -7.24 2.19 3.91
N SER A 68 -6.70 1.78 2.77
CA SER A 68 -7.26 2.14 1.46
C SER A 68 -8.65 1.57 1.21
N GLY A 69 -9.00 0.45 1.84
CA GLY A 69 -10.35 -0.14 1.81
C GLY A 69 -11.39 0.62 2.62
N ALA A 70 -10.98 1.52 3.52
CA ALA A 70 -11.87 2.33 4.34
C ALA A 70 -12.11 3.75 3.76
N ILE A 71 -11.53 4.05 2.60
CA ILE A 71 -11.76 5.32 1.90
C ILE A 71 -13.20 5.31 1.36
N PRO A 72 -14.07 6.27 1.74
CA PRO A 72 -15.47 6.27 1.29
C PRO A 72 -15.56 6.80 -0.15
N ALA A 73 -15.33 5.90 -1.12
CA ALA A 73 -15.24 6.20 -2.55
C ALA A 73 -16.51 6.86 -3.13
N ASP A 74 -17.67 6.63 -2.51
CA ASP A 74 -18.96 7.20 -2.94
C ASP A 74 -19.20 8.62 -2.42
N SER A 75 -18.34 9.14 -1.54
CA SER A 75 -18.48 10.51 -1.03
C SER A 75 -18.12 11.53 -2.12
N PRO A 76 -19.02 12.47 -2.47
CA PRO A 76 -18.73 13.49 -3.48
C PRO A 76 -17.50 14.35 -3.14
N VAL A 77 -17.27 14.61 -1.85
CA VAL A 77 -16.09 15.36 -1.38
C VAL A 77 -14.82 14.55 -1.63
N ILE A 78 -14.84 13.25 -1.33
CA ILE A 78 -13.69 12.37 -1.56
C ILE A 78 -13.42 12.24 -3.06
N GLN A 79 -14.46 12.09 -3.90
CA GLN A 79 -14.32 12.06 -5.36
C GLN A 79 -13.70 13.35 -5.90
N ALA A 80 -14.11 14.51 -5.40
CA ALA A 80 -13.51 15.79 -5.79
C ALA A 80 -12.01 15.84 -5.43
N ILE A 81 -11.63 15.43 -4.22
CA ILE A 81 -10.23 15.35 -3.78
C ILE A 81 -9.44 14.36 -4.66
N MET A 82 -9.97 13.16 -4.92
CA MET A 82 -9.30 12.19 -5.81
C MET A 82 -9.11 12.76 -7.23
N GLY A 83 -10.06 13.57 -7.71
CA GLY A 83 -9.96 14.31 -8.96
C GLY A 83 -8.79 15.30 -8.99
N THR A 84 -8.53 16.02 -7.89
CA THR A 84 -7.37 16.95 -7.82
C THR A 84 -6.04 16.21 -7.82
N GLN A 85 -6.02 14.94 -7.39
CA GLN A 85 -4.84 14.09 -7.41
C GLN A 85 -4.59 13.39 -8.76
N GLY A 86 -5.31 13.78 -9.83
CA GLY A 86 -5.14 13.22 -11.16
C GLY A 86 -5.50 11.73 -11.25
N GLY A 87 -6.43 11.26 -10.42
CA GLY A 87 -6.84 9.85 -10.38
C GLY A 87 -5.80 8.90 -9.78
N ARG A 88 -4.76 9.43 -9.12
CA ARG A 88 -3.70 8.61 -8.48
C ARG A 88 -4.21 7.77 -7.31
N VAL A 89 -5.27 8.20 -6.63
CA VAL A 89 -5.85 7.47 -5.48
C VAL A 89 -6.66 6.29 -5.97
N ILE A 90 -6.41 5.12 -5.37
CA ILE A 90 -7.22 3.92 -5.60
C ILE A 90 -7.89 3.53 -4.27
N PRO A 91 -9.20 3.83 -4.09
CA PRO A 91 -9.92 3.55 -2.85
C PRO A 91 -10.41 2.10 -2.81
N ALA A 92 -9.47 1.16 -2.75
CA ALA A 92 -9.74 -0.27 -2.71
C ALA A 92 -8.86 -0.96 -1.66
N GLN A 93 -9.37 -2.02 -1.03
CA GLN A 93 -8.65 -2.81 -0.03
C GLN A 93 -7.27 -3.30 -0.56
N GLY A 94 -6.28 -3.33 0.34
CA GLY A 94 -4.94 -3.81 0.01
C GLY A 94 -3.80 -2.89 0.42
N ALA A 95 -4.07 -1.73 1.02
CA ALA A 95 -3.04 -0.91 1.65
C ALA A 95 -3.39 -0.55 3.09
N LEU A 96 -2.36 -0.56 3.93
CA LEU A 96 -2.42 -0.34 5.37
C LEU A 96 -1.51 0.81 5.78
N LEU A 97 -1.96 1.62 6.73
CA LEU A 97 -1.12 2.63 7.36
C LEU A 97 0.02 2.01 8.16
N VAL A 98 1.18 2.65 8.08
CA VAL A 98 2.31 2.40 8.98
C VAL A 98 2.23 3.40 10.11
N VAL A 99 2.07 2.92 11.34
CA VAL A 99 1.99 3.76 12.54
C VAL A 99 3.17 3.46 13.47
N LYS A 100 3.93 4.49 13.86
CA LYS A 100 4.98 4.41 14.88
C LYS A 100 4.68 5.43 15.98
N ASP A 101 4.70 5.00 17.24
CA ASP A 101 4.43 5.86 18.39
C ASP A 101 3.13 6.68 18.30
N GLY A 102 2.11 6.11 17.67
CA GLY A 102 0.81 6.77 17.46
C GLY A 102 0.76 7.73 16.26
N GLU A 103 1.86 7.94 15.54
CA GLU A 103 1.92 8.76 14.33
C GLU A 103 1.91 7.92 13.07
N THR A 104 1.13 8.33 12.06
CA THR A 104 1.21 7.75 10.71
C THR A 104 2.51 8.20 10.03
N VAL A 105 3.39 7.25 9.73
CA VAL A 105 4.71 7.51 9.13
C VAL A 105 4.80 7.09 7.65
N GLY A 106 3.74 6.48 7.12
CA GLY A 106 3.66 6.00 5.75
C GLY A 106 2.53 5.01 5.53
N ALA A 107 2.57 4.30 4.40
CA ALA A 107 1.68 3.17 4.11
C ALA A 107 2.37 2.12 3.25
N ILE A 108 1.95 0.86 3.40
CA ILE A 108 2.26 -0.25 2.50
C ILE A 108 1.03 -0.60 1.70
N GLY A 109 1.18 -0.87 0.40
CA GLY A 109 0.09 -1.29 -0.48
C GLY A 109 0.47 -2.46 -1.38
N GLY A 110 -0.42 -3.44 -1.50
CA GLY A 110 -0.34 -4.61 -2.36
C GLY A 110 -1.41 -4.59 -3.48
N SER A 111 -1.08 -5.15 -4.63
CA SER A 111 -2.04 -5.46 -5.68
C SER A 111 -1.61 -6.64 -6.55
N GLY A 112 -2.53 -7.54 -6.87
CA GLY A 112 -2.30 -8.63 -7.83
C GLY A 112 -3.05 -9.94 -7.49
N GLY A 113 -3.53 -10.09 -6.25
CA GLY A 113 -4.45 -11.15 -5.85
C GLY A 113 -5.89 -10.67 -5.72
N THR A 114 -6.67 -11.36 -4.87
CA THR A 114 -7.93 -10.81 -4.37
C THR A 114 -7.68 -9.65 -3.41
N ALA A 115 -8.72 -8.84 -3.17
CA ALA A 115 -8.67 -7.73 -2.22
C ALA A 115 -8.14 -8.14 -0.83
N GLN A 116 -8.56 -9.30 -0.33
CA GLN A 116 -8.09 -9.83 0.95
C GLN A 116 -6.63 -10.32 0.88
N GLN A 117 -6.25 -11.03 -0.20
CA GLN A 117 -4.87 -11.48 -0.39
C GLN A 117 -3.88 -10.31 -0.48
N ASP A 118 -4.26 -9.24 -1.18
CA ASP A 118 -3.48 -8.01 -1.27
C ASP A 118 -3.22 -7.42 0.13
N GLU A 119 -4.26 -7.36 0.98
CA GLU A 119 -4.15 -6.85 2.34
C GLU A 119 -3.39 -7.78 3.27
N ASP A 120 -3.57 -9.09 3.17
CA ASP A 120 -2.85 -10.08 3.98
C ASP A 120 -1.34 -9.99 3.73
N CYS A 121 -0.93 -9.86 2.46
CA CYS A 121 0.48 -9.64 2.11
C CYS A 121 1.00 -8.30 2.67
N ALA A 122 0.21 -7.22 2.54
CA ALA A 122 0.55 -5.91 3.10
C ALA A 122 0.66 -5.95 4.64
N ARG A 123 -0.19 -6.75 5.31
CA ARG A 123 -0.20 -6.95 6.76
C ARG A 123 1.04 -7.70 7.24
N VAL A 124 1.46 -8.75 6.53
CA VAL A 124 2.73 -9.43 6.81
C VAL A 124 3.92 -8.50 6.58
N GLY A 125 3.90 -7.71 5.49
CA GLY A 125 4.90 -6.69 5.23
C GLY A 125 5.00 -5.66 6.36
N LEU A 126 3.86 -5.14 6.83
CA LEU A 126 3.79 -4.20 7.95
C LEU A 126 4.31 -4.81 9.25
N ALA A 127 3.93 -6.05 9.57
CA ALA A 127 4.37 -6.74 10.78
C ALA A 127 5.90 -6.93 10.83
N ALA A 128 6.55 -7.12 9.68
CA ALA A 128 8.00 -7.24 9.60
C ALA A 128 8.76 -5.97 10.05
N LEU A 129 8.09 -4.82 10.16
CA LEU A 129 8.70 -3.60 10.70
C LEU A 129 8.97 -3.70 12.20
N PHE A 130 8.18 -4.49 12.94
CA PHE A 130 8.20 -4.55 14.40
C PHE A 130 8.80 -5.84 14.97
N ASN A 131 9.19 -6.76 14.10
CA ASN A 131 9.88 -8.01 14.43
C ASN A 131 11.39 -7.91 14.13
#